data_AF-A0A5P8P0M9-F1
#
_entry.id   AF-A0A5P8P0M9-F1
#
_cell.length_a   1.000
_cell.length_b   1.000
_cell.length_c   1.000
_cell.angle_alpha   90.00
_cell.angle_beta   90.00
_cell.angle_gamma   90.00
#
_symmetry.space_group_name_H-M   'P 1'
#
loop_
_entity.id
_entity.type
_entity.pdbx_description
1 polymer ?
#
loop_
_entity_poly.entity_id
_entity_poly.type
_entity_poly.pdbx_seq_one_letter_code
_entity_poly.pdbx_strand_id
1 'polypeptide(L)'
;MAIKHSNYVFKGHKALLGNRYVTYGELELPNRFDEYPKSKNGFDWGVNGSASLQLSYAILRQISTKEIASENAEKFLKDVVVSLHSRDWVLNSYDVADWISKNSTIIQETEDSDETSNYIAQNRAIYSKTKVVEKKSNVVKEVCKELGITQKALANILEVPEGTVSSWAVKNEIPRLGKKAIEFYIQNTKNQQIVDSYKNFIRLLNVS
;
A
#
# COMPACT_ATOMS: atom_id res chain seq x y z
N MET A 1 10.96 -20.34 -5.75
CA MET A 1 9.55 -19.95 -5.54
C MET A 1 9.46 -18.42 -5.57
N ALA A 2 8.51 -17.82 -6.32
CA ALA A 2 8.49 -16.37 -6.53
C ALA A 2 7.76 -15.64 -5.37
N ILE A 3 8.53 -14.93 -4.54
CA ILE A 3 7.98 -13.96 -3.59
C ILE A 3 7.53 -12.73 -4.39
N LYS A 4 6.26 -12.34 -4.26
CA LYS A 4 5.75 -11.14 -4.93
C LYS A 4 6.28 -9.89 -4.23
N HIS A 5 7.39 -9.34 -4.73
CA HIS A 5 7.86 -8.03 -4.29
C HIS A 5 6.93 -6.96 -4.86
N SER A 6 6.23 -6.27 -3.98
CA SER A 6 5.33 -5.18 -4.35
C SER A 6 5.64 -3.95 -3.51
N ASN A 7 5.30 -2.76 -4.01
CA ASN A 7 5.35 -1.53 -3.21
C ASN A 7 4.05 -1.29 -2.42
N TYR A 8 3.17 -2.29 -2.37
CA TYR A 8 1.91 -2.18 -1.63
C TYR A 8 2.14 -2.36 -0.13
N VAL A 9 1.22 -1.77 0.63
CA VAL A 9 1.22 -1.83 2.09
C VAL A 9 -0.08 -2.46 2.56
N PHE A 10 0.04 -3.22 3.65
CA PHE A 10 -1.11 -3.68 4.42
C PHE A 10 -1.56 -2.56 5.35
N LYS A 11 -2.86 -2.34 5.45
CA LYS A 11 -3.44 -1.37 6.37
C LYS A 11 -4.56 -2.02 7.15
N GLY A 12 -4.50 -2.00 8.47
CA GLY A 12 -5.58 -2.42 9.34
C GLY A 12 -6.31 -1.21 9.92
N HIS A 13 -7.64 -1.30 9.98
CA HIS A 13 -8.50 -0.29 10.61
C HIS A 13 -9.57 -0.95 11.49
N LYS A 14 -9.64 -0.57 12.77
CA LYS A 14 -10.80 -0.93 13.62
C LYS A 14 -11.82 0.21 13.57
N ALA A 15 -12.96 -0.03 12.94
CA ALA A 15 -14.07 0.90 12.89
C ALA A 15 -14.75 1.05 14.26
N LEU A 16 -15.47 2.16 14.45
CA LEU A 16 -16.15 2.50 15.72
C LEU A 16 -17.23 1.49 16.12
N LEU A 17 -17.85 0.81 15.14
CA LEU A 17 -18.87 -0.21 15.36
C LEU A 17 -18.30 -1.61 15.62
N GLY A 18 -16.99 -1.73 15.86
CA GLY A 18 -16.32 -3.00 16.11
C GLY A 18 -15.95 -3.79 14.85
N ASN A 19 -16.34 -3.33 13.66
CA ASN A 19 -15.91 -3.90 12.39
C ASN A 19 -14.40 -3.69 12.20
N ARG A 20 -13.72 -4.72 11.71
CA ARG A 20 -12.27 -4.72 11.51
C ARG A 20 -12.02 -5.21 10.10
N TYR A 21 -11.34 -4.39 9.32
CA TYR A 21 -10.97 -4.72 7.96
C TYR A 21 -9.49 -4.43 7.76
N VAL A 22 -8.89 -5.25 6.89
CA VAL A 22 -7.50 -5.14 6.52
C VAL A 22 -7.44 -5.08 5.01
N THR A 23 -6.70 -4.12 4.50
CA THR A 23 -6.54 -3.91 3.06
C THR A 23 -5.10 -4.17 2.65
N TYR A 24 -4.93 -4.61 1.41
CA TYR A 24 -3.65 -4.69 0.74
C TYR A 24 -3.70 -3.79 -0.50
N GLY A 25 -2.96 -2.67 -0.46
CA GLY A 25 -3.15 -1.58 -1.42
C GLY A 25 -4.51 -0.91 -1.23
N GLU A 26 -5.46 -1.18 -2.14
CA GLU A 26 -6.84 -0.67 -2.10
C GLU A 26 -7.90 -1.78 -1.99
N LEU A 27 -7.48 -3.05 -1.94
CA LEU A 27 -8.38 -4.19 -1.89
C LEU A 27 -8.48 -4.74 -0.46
N GLU A 28 -9.71 -5.01 0.02
CA GLU A 28 -9.93 -5.67 1.30
C GLU A 28 -9.56 -7.16 1.25
N LEU A 29 -8.89 -7.63 2.30
CA LEU A 29 -8.50 -9.03 2.42
C LEU A 29 -9.73 -9.89 2.80
N PRO A 30 -9.84 -11.11 2.24
CA PRO A 30 -10.88 -12.05 2.62
C PRO A 30 -10.79 -12.41 4.11
N ASN A 31 -11.87 -12.20 4.85
CA ASN A 31 -11.93 -12.54 6.28
C ASN A 31 -11.92 -14.06 6.57
N ARG A 32 -12.07 -14.89 5.55
CA ARG A 32 -12.16 -16.34 5.66
C ARG A 32 -11.36 -17.02 4.57
N PHE A 33 -10.58 -18.01 4.97
CA PHE A 33 -9.90 -18.95 4.09
C PHE A 33 -10.30 -20.35 4.52
N ASP A 34 -10.96 -21.11 3.64
CA ASP A 34 -11.41 -22.48 3.97
C ASP A 34 -10.24 -23.42 4.27
N GLU A 35 -9.06 -23.09 3.73
CA GLU A 35 -7.81 -23.80 3.96
C GLU A 35 -7.21 -23.52 5.35
N TYR A 36 -7.58 -22.41 5.97
CA TYR A 36 -7.09 -22.00 7.29
C TYR A 36 -8.23 -21.34 8.10
N PRO A 37 -9.23 -22.12 8.54
CA PRO A 37 -10.45 -21.59 9.16
C PRO A 37 -10.30 -21.44 10.68
N LYS A 38 -9.32 -20.65 11.14
CA LYS A 38 -9.08 -20.45 12.58
C LYS A 38 -10.11 -19.54 13.22
N SER A 39 -10.60 -18.54 12.48
CA SER A 39 -11.69 -17.66 12.91
C SER A 39 -12.85 -17.70 11.92
N LYS A 40 -14.08 -17.72 12.46
CA LYS A 40 -15.30 -17.54 11.67
C LYS A 40 -15.61 -16.06 11.40
N ASN A 41 -15.14 -15.17 12.29
CA ASN A 41 -15.57 -13.77 12.34
C ASN A 41 -14.35 -12.84 12.32
N GLY A 42 -13.83 -12.59 11.12
CA GLY A 42 -12.93 -11.47 10.83
C GLY A 42 -11.54 -11.53 11.48
N PHE A 43 -10.86 -10.40 11.36
CA PHE A 43 -9.50 -10.19 11.84
C PHE A 43 -9.45 -9.53 13.21
N ASP A 44 -8.37 -9.77 13.95
CA ASP A 44 -7.99 -8.99 15.12
C ASP A 44 -6.48 -8.80 15.16
N TRP A 45 -6.00 -7.91 16.02
CA TRP A 45 -4.59 -7.62 16.23
C TRP A 45 -4.36 -6.98 17.59
N GLY A 46 -3.11 -7.07 18.07
CA GLY A 46 -2.73 -6.63 19.42
C GLY A 46 -3.02 -7.65 20.53
N VAL A 47 -3.55 -8.83 20.15
CA VAL A 47 -3.87 -9.93 21.07
C VAL A 47 -3.49 -11.26 20.44
N ASN A 48 -3.13 -12.23 21.26
CA ASN A 48 -2.92 -13.61 20.82
C ASN A 48 -4.26 -14.35 20.82
N GLY A 49 -4.87 -14.55 19.64
CA GLY A 49 -6.18 -15.15 19.50
C GLY A 49 -6.43 -15.67 18.08
N SER A 50 -7.51 -16.42 17.89
CA SER A 50 -7.84 -17.06 16.61
C SER A 50 -8.06 -16.07 15.46
N ALA A 51 -8.66 -14.91 15.73
CA ALA A 51 -8.85 -13.84 14.76
C ALA A 51 -7.53 -13.15 14.37
N SER A 52 -6.59 -13.01 15.31
CA SER A 52 -5.23 -12.51 15.03
C SER A 52 -4.39 -13.54 14.26
N LEU A 53 -4.59 -14.82 14.54
CA LEU A 53 -3.96 -15.91 13.79
C LEU A 53 -4.52 -15.98 12.35
N GLN A 54 -5.81 -15.73 12.18
CA GLN A 54 -6.44 -15.60 10.86
C GLN A 54 -5.83 -14.44 10.06
N LEU A 55 -5.61 -13.29 10.71
CA LEU A 55 -4.95 -12.13 10.10
C LEU A 55 -3.51 -12.46 9.69
N SER A 56 -2.76 -13.08 10.58
CA SER A 56 -1.39 -13.52 10.32
C SER A 56 -1.30 -14.37 9.05
N TYR A 57 -2.16 -15.39 8.95
CA TYR A 57 -2.26 -16.21 7.76
C TYR A 57 -2.65 -15.41 6.51
N ALA A 58 -3.64 -14.51 6.62
CA ALA A 58 -4.11 -13.71 5.49
C ALA A 58 -3.00 -12.81 4.90
N ILE A 59 -2.18 -12.20 5.76
CA ILE A 59 -1.05 -11.36 5.35
C ILE A 59 0.00 -12.21 4.63
N LEU A 60 0.39 -13.34 5.21
CA LEU A 60 1.39 -14.23 4.61
C LEU A 60 0.89 -14.81 3.28
N ARG A 61 -0.36 -15.28 3.22
CA ARG A 61 -0.99 -15.86 2.03
C ARG A 61 -1.06 -14.89 0.84
N GLN A 62 -1.12 -13.59 1.12
CA GLN A 62 -1.12 -12.56 0.08
C GLN A 62 0.24 -12.44 -0.63
N ILE A 63 1.35 -12.74 0.07
CA ILE A 63 2.72 -12.55 -0.42
C ILE A 63 3.36 -13.88 -0.84
N SER A 64 3.06 -14.96 -0.12
CA SER A 64 3.65 -16.29 -0.28
C SER A 64 2.61 -17.37 -0.61
N THR A 65 3.08 -18.62 -0.68
CA THR A 65 2.20 -19.75 -0.93
C THR A 65 1.51 -20.24 0.33
N LYS A 66 0.58 -21.18 0.14
CA LYS A 66 -0.28 -21.72 1.18
C LYS A 66 0.51 -22.36 2.31
N GLU A 67 1.53 -23.12 1.92
CA GLU A 67 2.36 -23.95 2.78
C GLU A 67 3.13 -23.05 3.75
N ILE A 68 3.89 -22.09 3.18
CA ILE A 68 4.66 -21.10 3.94
C ILE A 68 3.77 -20.28 4.87
N ALA A 69 2.60 -19.85 4.38
CA ALA A 69 1.66 -19.09 5.19
C ALA A 69 1.14 -19.90 6.38
N SER A 70 0.82 -21.18 6.18
CA SER A 70 0.29 -22.04 7.25
C SER A 70 1.33 -22.38 8.32
N GLU A 71 2.57 -22.65 7.91
CA GLU A 71 3.66 -23.02 8.81
C GLU A 71 4.14 -21.83 9.65
N ASN A 72 4.16 -20.63 9.06
CA ASN A 72 4.71 -19.44 9.71
C ASN A 72 3.66 -18.54 10.35
N ALA A 73 2.36 -18.82 10.21
CA ALA A 73 1.29 -18.01 10.77
C ALA A 73 1.41 -17.81 12.30
N GLU A 74 1.75 -18.86 13.05
CA GLU A 74 1.88 -18.76 14.51
C GLU A 74 3.09 -17.94 14.95
N LYS A 75 4.21 -18.05 14.22
CA LYS A 75 5.42 -17.26 14.48
C LYS A 75 5.17 -15.78 14.13
N PHE A 76 4.62 -15.52 12.95
CA PHE A 76 4.32 -14.17 12.49
C PHE A 76 3.29 -13.46 13.39
N LEU A 77 2.36 -14.22 13.96
CA LEU A 77 1.42 -13.71 14.95
C LEU A 77 2.16 -13.13 16.16
N LYS A 78 3.06 -13.92 16.76
CA LYS A 78 3.79 -13.54 17.97
C LYS A 78 4.76 -12.38 17.72
N ASP A 79 5.45 -12.40 16.59
CA ASP A 79 6.50 -11.43 16.29
C ASP A 79 5.92 -10.09 15.83
N VAL A 80 4.89 -10.13 14.97
CA VAL A 80 4.40 -8.94 14.27
C VAL A 80 2.99 -8.58 14.72
N VAL A 81 2.01 -9.46 14.55
CA VAL A 81 0.59 -9.10 14.72
C VAL A 81 0.22 -8.76 16.16
N VAL A 82 0.86 -9.39 17.15
CA VAL A 82 0.69 -9.06 18.58
C VAL A 82 1.24 -7.67 18.90
N SER A 83 2.28 -7.21 18.21
CA SER A 83 2.87 -5.87 18.44
C SER A 83 1.99 -4.71 17.94
N LEU A 84 0.98 -5.01 17.11
CA LEU A 84 0.06 -4.03 16.55
C LEU A 84 -1.01 -3.66 17.59
N HIS A 85 -0.71 -2.72 18.49
CA HIS A 85 -1.65 -2.28 19.53
C HIS A 85 -2.59 -1.15 19.06
N SER A 86 -2.19 -0.45 17.99
CA SER A 86 -2.92 0.70 17.47
C SER A 86 -4.23 0.29 16.80
N ARG A 87 -5.22 1.21 16.86
CA ARG A 87 -6.47 1.08 16.10
C ARG A 87 -6.20 0.97 14.60
N ASP A 88 -5.23 1.76 14.13
CA ASP A 88 -4.81 1.85 12.75
C ASP A 88 -3.32 1.50 12.68
N TRP A 89 -2.94 0.68 11.71
CA TRP A 89 -1.54 0.34 11.46
C TRP A 89 -1.28 0.17 9.98
N VAL A 90 -0.01 0.32 9.62
CA VAL A 90 0.49 0.13 8.25
C VAL A 90 1.69 -0.80 8.33
N LEU A 91 1.73 -1.81 7.48
CA LEU A 91 2.82 -2.77 7.39
C LEU A 91 3.26 -2.89 5.93
N ASN A 92 4.55 -2.73 5.65
CA ASN A 92 5.06 -2.80 4.29
C ASN A 92 5.16 -4.26 3.84
N SER A 93 4.73 -4.56 2.60
CA SER A 93 4.90 -5.90 2.04
C SER A 93 6.37 -6.32 1.93
N TYR A 94 7.30 -5.35 1.78
CA TYR A 94 8.73 -5.62 1.81
C TYR A 94 9.18 -6.20 3.16
N ASP A 95 8.73 -5.60 4.27
CA ASP A 95 9.10 -6.05 5.62
C ASP A 95 8.54 -7.45 5.91
N VAL A 96 7.34 -7.74 5.39
CA VAL A 96 6.75 -9.08 5.51
C VAL A 96 7.52 -10.09 4.64
N ALA A 97 7.90 -9.73 3.42
CA ALA A 97 8.71 -10.58 2.56
C ALA A 97 10.08 -10.90 3.19
N ASP A 98 10.76 -9.88 3.73
CA ASP A 98 12.03 -10.03 4.45
C ASP A 98 11.87 -10.91 5.70
N TRP A 99 10.77 -10.73 6.44
CA TRP A 99 10.44 -11.58 7.57
C TRP A 99 10.22 -13.04 7.15
N ILE A 100 9.54 -13.30 6.02
CA ILE A 100 9.35 -14.65 5.49
C ILE A 100 10.71 -15.25 5.17
N SER A 101 11.54 -14.56 4.37
CA SER A 101 12.88 -15.03 3.99
C SER A 101 13.76 -15.41 5.18
N LYS A 102 13.65 -14.69 6.30
CA LYS A 102 14.40 -14.98 7.54
C LYS A 102 13.88 -16.19 8.31
N ASN A 103 12.58 -16.49 8.22
CA ASN A 103 11.92 -17.48 9.08
C ASN A 103 11.53 -18.78 8.36
N SER A 104 11.49 -18.80 7.02
CA SER A 104 11.31 -20.02 6.24
C SER A 104 12.66 -20.68 5.97
N THR A 105 12.95 -21.77 6.68
CA THR A 105 14.03 -22.69 6.34
C THR A 105 13.63 -23.55 5.15
N ILE A 106 14.16 -23.25 3.95
CA ILE A 106 14.61 -24.21 2.92
C ILE A 106 15.63 -23.49 2.00
N ILE A 107 16.89 -23.92 2.14
CA ILE A 107 17.96 -24.20 1.15
C ILE A 107 18.30 -23.13 0.10
N GLN A 108 19.50 -22.59 0.22
CA GLN A 108 20.29 -22.05 -0.90
C GLN A 108 20.71 -23.19 -1.83
N GLU A 109 20.57 -22.97 -3.15
CA GLU A 109 21.12 -23.66 -4.34
C GLU A 109 19.99 -23.74 -5.38
N THR A 110 20.01 -23.09 -6.56
CA THR A 110 21.05 -22.61 -7.48
C THR A 110 20.46 -21.43 -8.29
N GLU A 111 21.13 -20.29 -8.39
CA GLU A 111 22.09 -19.88 -9.45
C GLU A 111 21.51 -19.83 -10.87
N ASP A 112 21.18 -18.60 -11.30
CA ASP A 112 21.65 -17.98 -12.55
C ASP A 112 21.46 -16.45 -12.36
N SER A 113 22.45 -15.80 -11.76
CA SER A 113 23.57 -15.11 -12.42
C SER A 113 23.21 -13.66 -12.80
N ASP A 114 23.73 -12.77 -11.95
CA ASP A 114 24.36 -11.49 -12.29
C ASP A 114 23.59 -10.48 -13.15
N GLU A 115 22.96 -9.50 -12.47
CA GLU A 115 22.94 -8.09 -12.92
C GLU A 115 22.23 -7.13 -11.93
N THR A 116 21.44 -7.64 -10.98
CA THR A 116 20.58 -6.76 -10.14
C THR A 116 21.34 -6.07 -8.99
N SER A 117 22.51 -6.59 -8.58
CA SER A 117 23.28 -6.07 -7.45
C SER A 117 23.86 -4.67 -7.66
N ASN A 118 23.95 -4.19 -8.90
CA ASN A 118 24.44 -2.83 -9.20
C ASN A 118 23.35 -1.75 -9.14
N TYR A 119 22.06 -2.09 -9.24
CA TYR A 119 20.97 -1.10 -9.14
C TYR A 119 20.69 -0.65 -7.70
N ILE A 120 20.98 -1.50 -6.71
CA ILE A 120 20.67 -1.22 -5.30
C ILE A 120 21.70 -0.27 -4.67
N ALA A 121 22.95 -0.28 -5.14
CA ALA A 121 24.00 0.63 -4.66
C ALA A 121 23.81 2.08 -5.15
N GLN A 122 23.25 2.28 -6.35
CA GLN A 122 23.07 3.62 -6.92
C GLN A 122 21.82 4.36 -6.40
N ASN A 123 20.77 3.63 -5.99
CA ASN A 123 19.54 4.27 -5.49
C ASN A 123 19.54 4.60 -3.98
N ARG A 124 20.60 4.27 -3.24
CA ARG A 124 20.77 4.66 -1.83
C ARG A 124 21.18 6.13 -1.65
N ALA A 125 21.62 6.81 -2.71
CA ALA A 125 22.14 8.18 -2.64
C ALA A 125 21.09 9.28 -2.96
N ILE A 126 19.88 8.93 -3.41
CA ILE A 126 18.88 9.92 -3.87
C ILE A 126 18.04 10.49 -2.73
N TYR A 127 17.90 9.79 -1.60
CA TYR A 127 17.18 10.31 -0.42
C TYR A 127 18.15 10.85 0.64
N SER A 128 19.10 11.69 0.21
CA SER A 128 19.84 12.55 1.13
C SER A 128 19.39 14.00 0.97
N LYS A 129 18.73 14.50 2.02
CA LYS A 129 18.72 15.89 2.48
C LYS A 129 18.76 16.97 1.37
N THR A 130 17.59 17.48 0.99
CA THR A 130 17.48 18.93 0.77
C THR A 130 16.33 19.46 1.61
N LYS A 131 16.68 20.04 2.76
CA LYS A 131 15.80 20.91 3.53
C LYS A 131 15.71 22.23 2.78
N VAL A 132 14.88 22.27 1.74
CA VAL A 132 14.50 23.52 1.08
C VAL A 132 13.48 24.19 1.99
N VAL A 133 13.87 25.30 2.59
CA VAL A 133 12.94 26.22 3.24
C VAL A 133 12.22 26.96 2.13
N GLU A 134 11.08 26.43 1.68
CA GLU A 134 10.23 27.09 0.71
C GLU A 134 8.87 27.46 1.31
N LYS A 135 8.50 28.71 1.06
CA LYS A 135 7.40 29.48 1.67
C LYS A 135 6.10 28.68 1.61
N LYS A 136 5.42 28.52 2.76
CA LYS A 136 4.06 27.98 2.96
C LYS A 136 3.21 27.97 1.66
N SER A 137 3.44 26.97 0.82
CA SER A 137 2.64 26.73 -0.38
C SER A 137 1.42 25.97 0.09
N ASN A 138 0.26 26.52 -0.23
CA ASN A 138 -0.98 25.87 0.13
C ASN A 138 -1.14 24.61 -0.75
N VAL A 139 -1.49 23.50 -0.10
CA VAL A 139 -1.59 22.15 -0.69
C VAL A 139 -2.46 22.14 -1.96
N VAL A 140 -3.53 22.94 -2.01
CA VAL A 140 -4.40 23.04 -3.20
C VAL A 140 -3.64 23.59 -4.42
N LYS A 141 -2.73 24.54 -4.22
CA LYS A 141 -1.93 25.12 -5.31
C LYS A 141 -0.87 24.16 -5.82
N GLU A 142 -0.28 23.36 -4.93
CA GLU A 142 0.68 22.31 -5.32
C GLU A 142 0.01 21.24 -6.17
N VAL A 143 -1.17 20.76 -5.73
CA VAL A 143 -1.98 19.79 -6.45
C VAL A 143 -2.38 20.31 -7.83
N CYS A 144 -2.86 21.56 -7.92
CA CYS A 144 -3.20 22.18 -9.20
C CYS A 144 -1.97 22.27 -10.12
N LYS A 145 -0.78 22.54 -9.57
CA LYS A 145 0.47 22.62 -10.32
C LYS A 145 0.95 21.23 -10.80
N GLU A 146 0.89 20.21 -9.96
CA GLU A 146 1.29 18.83 -10.30
C GLU A 146 0.38 18.25 -11.40
N LEU A 147 -0.92 18.52 -11.32
CA LEU A 147 -1.90 18.03 -12.29
C LEU A 147 -2.01 18.92 -13.55
N GLY A 148 -1.42 20.12 -13.55
CA GLY A 148 -1.58 21.08 -14.64
C GLY A 148 -3.03 21.58 -14.82
N ILE A 149 -3.85 21.52 -13.76
CA ILE A 149 -5.27 21.88 -13.79
C ILE A 149 -5.54 23.17 -13.00
N THR A 150 -6.66 23.82 -13.30
CA THR A 150 -7.13 24.99 -12.54
C THR A 150 -7.92 24.58 -11.30
N GLN A 151 -8.07 25.50 -10.33
CA GLN A 151 -8.92 25.25 -9.15
C GLN A 151 -10.38 24.96 -9.53
N LYS A 152 -10.87 25.59 -10.60
CA LYS A 152 -12.19 25.34 -11.17
C LYS A 152 -12.31 23.92 -11.74
N ALA A 153 -11.29 23.45 -12.46
CA ALA A 153 -11.27 22.09 -12.97
C ALA A 153 -11.22 21.07 -11.82
N LEU A 154 -10.41 21.33 -10.79
CA LEU A 154 -10.37 20.48 -9.60
C LEU A 154 -11.74 20.44 -8.87
N ALA A 155 -12.42 21.59 -8.76
CA ALA A 155 -13.76 21.67 -8.18
C ALA A 155 -14.79 20.83 -8.96
N ASN A 156 -14.76 20.92 -10.30
CA ASN A 156 -15.61 20.11 -11.18
C ASN A 156 -15.33 18.61 -11.04
N ILE A 157 -14.04 18.21 -10.98
CA ILE A 157 -13.63 16.81 -10.84
C ILE A 157 -14.07 16.23 -9.49
N LEU A 158 -13.94 17.02 -8.42
CA LEU A 158 -14.33 16.59 -7.09
C LEU A 158 -15.84 16.75 -6.82
N GLU A 159 -16.61 17.27 -7.77
CA GLU A 159 -18.04 17.60 -7.64
C GLU A 159 -18.34 18.51 -6.43
N VAL A 160 -17.43 19.45 -6.16
CA VAL A 160 -17.55 20.40 -5.04
C VAL A 160 -17.68 21.82 -5.60
N PRO A 161 -18.46 22.72 -4.97
CA PRO A 161 -18.48 24.13 -5.35
C PRO A 161 -17.09 24.75 -5.39
N GLU A 162 -16.82 25.59 -6.39
CA GLU A 162 -15.52 26.27 -6.58
C GLU A 162 -15.09 27.05 -5.32
N GLY A 163 -16.05 27.72 -4.66
CA GLY A 163 -15.81 28.44 -3.42
C GLY A 163 -15.28 27.57 -2.27
N THR A 164 -15.58 26.27 -2.27
CA THR A 164 -15.06 25.32 -1.27
C THR A 164 -13.57 25.03 -1.51
N VAL A 165 -13.18 24.77 -2.76
CA VAL A 165 -11.78 24.55 -3.14
C VAL A 165 -10.96 25.83 -2.93
N SER A 166 -11.53 27.00 -3.25
CA SER A 166 -10.92 28.30 -2.95
C SER A 166 -10.81 28.55 -1.44
N SER A 167 -11.82 28.18 -0.65
CA SER A 167 -11.75 28.28 0.82
C SER A 167 -10.65 27.39 1.40
N TRP A 168 -10.49 26.17 0.90
CA TRP A 168 -9.37 25.29 1.29
C TRP A 168 -8.02 25.92 0.94
N ALA A 169 -7.96 26.58 -0.22
CA ALA A 169 -6.76 27.24 -0.66
C ALA A 169 -6.39 28.46 0.21
N VAL A 170 -7.38 29.22 0.67
CA VAL A 170 -7.15 30.41 1.50
C VAL A 170 -6.86 30.03 2.95
N LYS A 171 -7.64 29.10 3.52
CA LYS A 171 -7.51 28.67 4.92
C LYS A 171 -6.38 27.67 5.14
N ASN A 172 -5.85 27.09 4.07
CA ASN A 172 -4.87 26.00 4.09
C ASN A 172 -5.34 24.78 4.92
N GLU A 173 -6.66 24.58 4.96
CA GLU A 173 -7.32 23.52 5.70
C GLU A 173 -8.19 22.73 4.73
N ILE A 174 -7.78 21.50 4.44
CA ILE A 174 -8.51 20.57 3.59
C ILE A 174 -9.10 19.48 4.49
N PRO A 175 -10.42 19.23 4.44
CA PRO A 175 -11.03 18.09 5.13
C PRO A 175 -10.37 16.76 4.73
N ARG A 176 -10.30 15.80 5.65
CA ARG A 176 -9.65 14.49 5.40
C ARG A 176 -10.15 13.80 4.13
N LEU A 177 -11.45 13.90 3.86
CA LEU A 177 -12.07 13.36 2.65
C LEU A 177 -11.55 14.04 1.38
N GLY A 178 -11.49 15.37 1.36
CA GLY A 178 -10.96 16.13 0.22
C GLY A 178 -9.49 15.82 -0.05
N LYS A 179 -8.68 15.65 1.01
CA LYS A 179 -7.29 15.23 0.88
C LYS A 179 -7.17 13.84 0.23
N LYS A 180 -8.01 12.89 0.65
CA LYS A 180 -8.00 11.53 0.09
C LYS A 180 -8.51 11.48 -1.35
N ALA A 181 -9.53 12.27 -1.68
CA ALA A 181 -10.05 12.35 -3.04
C ALA A 181 -9.02 12.92 -4.02
N ILE A 182 -8.28 13.96 -3.61
CA ILE A 182 -7.18 14.52 -4.39
C ILE A 182 -6.06 13.49 -4.60
N GLU A 183 -5.63 12.81 -3.55
CA GLU A 183 -4.60 11.77 -3.61
C GLU A 183 -5.00 10.64 -4.58
N PHE A 184 -6.25 10.20 -4.49
CA PHE A 184 -6.82 9.20 -5.39
C PHE A 184 -6.81 9.67 -6.84
N TYR A 185 -7.17 10.92 -7.11
CA TYR A 185 -7.18 11.47 -8.47
C TYR A 185 -5.76 11.56 -9.07
N ILE A 186 -4.77 11.98 -8.28
CA ILE A 186 -3.36 12.00 -8.71
C ILE A 186 -2.91 10.58 -9.07
N GLN A 187 -3.23 9.60 -8.22
CA GLN A 187 -2.85 8.22 -8.45
C GLN A 187 -3.54 7.64 -9.69
N ASN A 188 -4.83 7.91 -9.87
CA ASN A 188 -5.58 7.47 -11.03
C ASN A 188 -5.02 8.05 -12.34
N THR A 189 -4.63 9.32 -12.32
CA THR A 189 -4.00 9.98 -13.49
C THR A 189 -2.68 9.31 -13.86
N LYS A 190 -1.82 9.01 -12.87
CA LYS A 190 -0.56 8.29 -13.09
C LYS A 190 -0.81 6.88 -13.63
N ASN A 191 -1.82 6.19 -13.09
CA ASN A 191 -2.20 4.86 -13.57
C ASN A 191 -2.69 4.88 -15.03
N GLN A 192 -3.47 5.89 -15.43
CA GLN A 192 -3.89 6.06 -16.82
C GLN A 192 -2.71 6.28 -17.77
N GLN A 193 -1.74 7.12 -17.38
CA GLN A 193 -0.51 7.32 -18.18
C GLN A 193 0.28 6.02 -18.39
N ILE A 194 0.36 5.18 -17.35
CA ILE A 194 1.00 3.87 -17.44
C ILE A 194 0.24 2.97 -18.43
N VAL A 195 -1.09 2.88 -18.31
CA VAL A 195 -1.93 2.08 -19.21
C VAL A 195 -1.81 2.56 -20.67
N ASP A 196 -1.81 3.88 -20.90
CA ASP A 196 -1.67 4.44 -22.24
C ASP A 196 -0.29 4.17 -22.84
N SER A 197 0.76 4.21 -22.01
CA SER A 197 2.12 3.83 -22.41
C SER A 197 2.18 2.37 -22.86
N TYR A 198 1.53 1.45 -22.12
CA TYR A 198 1.44 0.05 -22.51
C TYR A 198 0.63 -0.17 -23.79
N LYS A 199 -0.52 0.51 -23.95
CA LYS A 199 -1.32 0.43 -25.18
C LYS A 199 -0.52 0.91 -26.39
N ASN A 200 0.21 2.02 -26.24
CA ASN A 200 1.07 2.54 -27.30
C ASN A 200 2.18 1.55 -27.66
N PHE A 201 2.80 0.93 -26.67
CA PHE A 201 3.82 -0.11 -26.89
C PHE A 201 3.25 -1.31 -27.66
N ILE A 202 2.11 -1.86 -27.24
CA ILE A 202 1.44 -2.96 -27.95
C ILE A 202 1.09 -2.55 -29.38
N ARG A 203 0.62 -1.31 -29.59
CA ARG A 203 0.33 -0.80 -30.93
C ARG A 203 1.58 -0.75 -31.81
N LEU A 204 2.71 -0.35 -31.26
CA LEU A 204 3.98 -0.33 -32.00
C LEU A 204 4.43 -1.76 -32.40
N LEU A 205 4.25 -2.74 -31.51
CA LEU A 205 4.57 -4.15 -31.80
C LEU A 205 3.62 -4.81 -32.82
N ASN A 206 2.36 -4.37 -32.90
CA ASN A 206 1.39 -4.92 -33.86
C ASN A 206 1.47 -4.25 -35.26
N VAL A 207 2.22 -3.16 -35.39
CA VAL A 207 2.44 -2.45 -36.66
C VAL A 207 3.75 -2.89 -37.34
N SER A 208 4.64 -3.58 -36.62
CA SER A 208 5.81 -4.30 -37.14
C SER A 208 5.46 -5.73 -37.56
#